data_AF-A0A2V9PIM7-F1
#
_entry.id   AF-A0A2V9PIM7-F1
#
_cell.length_a   1.000
_cell.length_b   1.000
_cell.length_c   1.000
_cell.angle_alpha   90.00
_cell.angle_beta   90.00
_cell.angle_gamma   90.00
#
_symmetry.space_group_name_H-M   'P 1'
#
loop_
_entity.id
_entity.type
_entity.pdbx_description
1 polymer ?
#
loop_
_entity_poly.entity_id
_entity_poly.type
_entity_poly.pdbx_seq_one_letter_code
_entity_poly.pdbx_strand_id
1 'polypeptide(L)'
;MKEGDSMPEKPSVTLPGKVEKIIPPPNPMEPEKAQIAIDGADTLYREIRIENSLTGEGGEEVHLKKEADVDVTVEADKDATTTSKVGKGKKSGS
;
A
#
# COMPACT_ATOMS: atom_id res chain seq x y z
N MET A 1 16.21 -32.30 7.71
CA MET A 1 17.20 -31.21 7.67
C MET A 1 16.44 -29.90 7.54
N LYS A 2 16.71 -28.98 8.48
CA LYS A 2 16.46 -27.53 8.52
C LYS A 2 15.03 -27.00 8.26
N GLU A 3 14.45 -26.56 9.37
CA GLU A 3 13.64 -25.35 9.55
C GLU A 3 13.72 -24.38 8.37
N GLY A 4 12.60 -24.20 7.67
CA GLY A 4 12.42 -23.12 6.71
C GLY A 4 12.14 -21.84 7.48
N ASP A 5 13.21 -21.11 7.74
CA ASP A 5 13.30 -19.73 8.21
C ASP A 5 12.04 -18.93 7.85
N SER A 6 11.14 -18.73 8.82
CA SER A 6 10.05 -17.77 8.67
C SER A 6 10.69 -16.39 8.74
N MET A 7 11.09 -15.87 7.57
CA MET A 7 11.42 -14.46 7.44
C MET A 7 10.26 -13.70 8.10
N PRO A 8 10.55 -12.92 9.14
CA PRO A 8 9.46 -12.33 9.88
C PRO A 8 8.73 -11.35 8.97
N GLU A 9 7.40 -11.48 8.92
CA GLU A 9 6.56 -10.61 8.08
C GLU A 9 6.94 -9.15 8.30
N LYS A 10 7.10 -8.43 7.19
CA LYS A 10 7.40 -7.00 7.23
C LYS A 10 6.25 -6.28 7.95
N PRO A 11 6.54 -5.34 8.86
CA PRO A 11 5.50 -4.45 9.37
C PRO A 11 4.70 -3.85 8.21
N SER A 12 3.38 -4.01 8.26
CA SER A 12 2.49 -3.57 7.19
C SER A 12 1.17 -3.02 7.70
N VAL A 13 0.51 -2.22 6.87
CA VAL A 13 -0.88 -1.79 7.02
C VAL A 13 -1.56 -1.88 5.67
N THR A 14 -2.80 -2.37 5.65
CA THR A 14 -3.62 -2.45 4.44
C THR A 14 -4.85 -1.56 4.62
N LEU A 15 -5.10 -0.70 3.63
CA LEU A 15 -6.24 0.20 3.60
C LEU A 15 -7.07 -0.07 2.34
N PRO A 16 -8.40 -0.13 2.45
CA PRO A 16 -9.26 -0.22 1.29
C PRO A 16 -9.18 1.06 0.46
N GLY A 17 -9.40 0.94 -0.84
CA GLY A 17 -9.44 2.07 -1.74
C GLY A 17 -10.22 1.79 -3.02
N LYS A 18 -10.41 2.85 -3.82
CA LYS A 18 -11.14 2.80 -5.09
C LYS A 18 -10.37 3.53 -6.18
N VAL A 19 -10.30 2.92 -7.36
CA VAL A 19 -9.71 3.53 -8.56
C VAL A 19 -10.65 4.62 -9.09
N GLU A 20 -10.40 5.87 -8.74
CA GLU A 20 -11.27 6.98 -9.16
C GLU A 20 -11.08 7.36 -10.63
N LYS A 21 -9.83 7.35 -11.10
CA LYS A 21 -9.48 7.80 -12.45
C LYS A 21 -8.34 6.99 -13.03
N ILE A 22 -8.45 6.73 -14.32
CA ILE A 22 -7.34 6.33 -15.18
C ILE A 22 -6.91 7.57 -15.95
N ILE A 23 -5.66 7.96 -15.77
CA ILE A 23 -5.09 9.19 -16.33
C ILE A 23 -4.22 8.77 -17.53
N PRO A 24 -4.60 9.12 -18.76
CA PRO A 24 -3.80 8.80 -19.93
C PRO A 24 -2.46 9.55 -19.87
N PRO A 25 -1.39 8.94 -20.41
CA PRO A 25 -0.08 9.57 -20.45
C PRO A 25 -0.09 10.74 -21.46
N PRO A 26 0.74 11.78 -21.25
CA PRO A 26 0.95 12.82 -22.26
C PRO A 26 1.68 12.29 -23.49
N ASN A 27 2.52 11.26 -23.33
CA ASN A 27 3.23 10.57 -24.40
C ASN A 27 2.64 9.16 -24.59
N PRO A 28 2.18 8.79 -25.80
CA PRO A 28 1.64 7.45 -26.08
C PRO A 28 2.59 6.28 -25.80
N MET A 29 3.89 6.53 -25.61
CA MET A 29 4.88 5.50 -25.26
C MET A 29 5.00 5.22 -23.75
N GLU A 30 4.37 6.03 -22.90
CA GLU A 30 4.39 5.86 -21.44
C GLU A 30 3.12 5.11 -20.98
N PRO A 31 3.14 4.41 -19.83
CA PRO A 31 1.94 3.81 -19.28
C PRO A 31 0.99 4.88 -18.71
N GLU A 32 -0.31 4.59 -18.75
CA GLU A 32 -1.31 5.37 -18.02
C GLU A 32 -1.11 5.25 -16.51
N LYS A 33 -1.67 6.22 -15.75
CA LYS A 33 -1.62 6.20 -14.29
C LYS A 33 -2.98 5.92 -13.69
N ALA A 34 -3.03 5.08 -12.67
CA ALA A 34 -4.21 4.90 -11.84
C ALA A 34 -4.16 5.88 -10.66
N GLN A 35 -5.22 6.68 -10.50
CA GLN A 35 -5.47 7.44 -9.28
C GLN A 35 -6.38 6.63 -8.37
N ILE A 36 -5.90 6.34 -7.17
CA ILE A 36 -6.61 5.55 -6.16
C ILE A 36 -6.92 6.45 -4.97
N ALA A 37 -8.20 6.54 -4.61
CA ALA A 37 -8.62 7.12 -3.34
C ALA A 37 -8.58 6.04 -2.24
N ILE A 38 -7.99 6.38 -1.09
CA ILE A 38 -7.79 5.48 0.04
C ILE A 38 -8.81 5.84 1.13
N ASP A 39 -9.59 4.85 1.54
CA ASP A 39 -10.57 4.96 2.60
C ASP A 39 -9.88 4.94 3.98
N GLY A 40 -10.32 5.80 4.90
CA GLY A 40 -9.75 5.90 6.23
C GLY A 40 -8.43 6.68 6.33
N ALA A 41 -7.88 7.16 5.21
CA ALA A 41 -6.75 8.09 5.21
C ALA A 41 -7.17 9.51 5.70
N ASP A 42 -6.21 10.26 6.23
CA ASP A 42 -6.41 11.63 6.69
C ASP A 42 -7.05 12.50 5.59
N THR A 43 -8.00 13.36 5.99
CA THR A 43 -8.96 14.03 5.08
C THR A 43 -8.33 14.82 3.93
N LEU A 44 -7.09 15.29 4.07
CA LEU A 44 -6.43 16.17 3.10
C LEU A 44 -5.58 15.42 2.04
N TYR A 45 -5.22 14.15 2.27
CA TYR A 45 -4.28 13.41 1.39
C TYR A 45 -4.67 11.94 1.27
N ARG A 46 -5.80 11.68 0.61
CA ARG A 46 -6.34 10.33 0.42
C ARG A 46 -5.96 9.69 -0.91
N GLU A 47 -5.28 10.41 -1.79
CA GLU A 47 -5.07 9.96 -3.17
C GLU A 47 -3.61 9.59 -3.43
N ILE A 48 -3.41 8.44 -4.06
CA ILE A 48 -2.12 8.05 -4.64
C ILE A 48 -2.24 7.89 -6.15
N ARG A 49 -1.14 8.14 -6.85
CA ARG A 49 -1.02 7.90 -8.30
C ARG A 49 0.12 6.93 -8.56
N ILE A 50 -0.20 5.81 -9.18
CA ILE A 50 0.76 4.77 -9.57
C ILE A 50 0.69 4.56 -11.07
N GLU A 51 1.76 4.04 -11.66
CA GLU A 51 1.69 3.48 -13.02
C GLU A 51 0.71 2.31 -13.03
N ASN A 52 -0.17 2.27 -14.02
CA ASN A 52 -1.21 1.24 -14.10
C ASN A 52 -0.68 -0.05 -14.74
N SER A 53 0.54 -0.46 -14.42
CA SER A 53 1.19 -1.64 -15.03
C SER A 53 1.44 -2.68 -13.95
N LEU A 54 0.45 -3.54 -13.73
CA LEU A 54 0.51 -4.61 -12.74
C LEU A 54 0.93 -5.92 -13.42
N THR A 55 1.49 -6.86 -12.65
CA THR A 55 1.81 -8.20 -13.13
C THR A 55 0.70 -9.18 -12.72
N GLY A 56 0.07 -9.83 -13.71
CA GLY A 56 -0.89 -10.91 -13.51
C GLY A 56 -0.23 -12.22 -13.10
N GLU A 57 -1.05 -13.24 -12.81
CA GLU A 57 -0.58 -14.55 -12.33
C GLU A 57 0.34 -15.25 -13.34
N GLY A 58 0.11 -15.07 -14.64
CA GLY A 58 0.94 -15.63 -15.70
C GLY A 58 2.16 -14.79 -16.08
N GLY A 59 2.41 -13.69 -15.36
CA GLY A 59 3.48 -12.73 -15.68
C GLY A 59 3.11 -11.71 -16.77
N GLU A 60 1.88 -11.74 -17.28
CA GLU A 60 1.38 -10.74 -18.22
C GLU A 60 1.14 -9.38 -17.54
N GLU A 61 1.31 -8.30 -18.31
CA GLU A 61 0.95 -6.96 -17.84
C GLU A 61 -0.58 -6.80 -17.85
N VAL A 62 -1.13 -6.35 -16.72
CA VAL A 62 -2.56 -6.09 -16.52
C VAL A 62 -2.77 -4.70 -15.94
N HIS A 63 -3.95 -4.14 -16.20
CA HIS A 63 -4.28 -2.76 -15.84
C HIS A 63 -5.52 -2.73 -14.93
N LEU A 64 -5.48 -1.89 -13.91
CA LEU A 64 -6.64 -1.56 -13.07
C LEU A 64 -7.71 -0.86 -13.90
N LYS A 65 -8.97 -1.11 -13.56
CA LYS A 65 -10.13 -0.46 -14.18
C LYS A 65 -10.65 0.65 -13.27
N LYS A 66 -11.20 1.70 -13.88
CA LYS A 66 -11.95 2.73 -13.14
C LYS A 66 -13.07 2.07 -12.33
N GLU A 67 -13.33 2.62 -11.14
CA GLU A 67 -14.31 2.17 -10.15
C GLU A 67 -13.99 0.83 -9.47
N ALA A 68 -12.88 0.18 -9.80
CA ALA A 68 -12.48 -1.04 -9.12
C ALA A 68 -12.12 -0.77 -7.65
N ASP A 69 -12.58 -1.66 -6.78
CA ASP A 69 -12.14 -1.73 -5.38
C ASP A 69 -10.76 -2.39 -5.31
N VAL A 70 -9.89 -1.85 -4.47
CA VAL A 70 -8.50 -2.31 -4.31
C VAL A 70 -8.09 -2.26 -2.85
N ASP A 71 -7.09 -3.07 -2.49
CA ASP A 71 -6.41 -2.98 -1.21
C ASP A 71 -5.02 -2.35 -1.40
N VAL A 72 -4.74 -1.29 -0.66
CA VAL A 72 -3.44 -0.61 -0.67
C VAL A 72 -2.65 -1.07 0.55
N THR A 73 -1.61 -1.87 0.31
CA THR A 73 -0.71 -2.34 1.36
C THR A 73 0.56 -1.49 1.37
N VAL A 74 0.90 -0.94 2.54
CA VAL A 74 2.17 -0.27 2.80
C VAL A 74 3.00 -1.19 3.69
N GLU A 75 4.19 -1.56 3.22
CA GLU A 75 5.14 -2.41 3.95
C GLU A 75 6.45 -1.65 4.16
N ALA A 76 7.12 -1.90 5.28
CA ALA A 76 8.44 -1.34 5.57
C ALA A 76 9.37 -2.41 6.12
N ASP A 77 10.67 -2.28 5.86
CA ASP A 77 11.67 -3.11 6.51
C ASP A 77 11.72 -2.81 8.01
N LYS A 78 12.04 -3.83 8.82
CA LYS A 78 11.98 -3.72 10.28
C LYS A 78 12.89 -2.61 10.83
N ASP A 79 14.06 -2.46 10.26
CA ASP A 79 15.06 -1.43 10.59
C ASP A 79 14.62 -0.02 10.18
N ALA A 80 13.64 0.11 9.27
CA ALA A 80 12.99 1.37 8.93
C ALA A 80 11.80 1.71 9.86
N THR A 81 11.50 0.89 10.88
CA THR A 81 10.39 1.11 11.82
C THR A 81 10.87 1.39 13.24
N THR A 82 10.05 2.10 14.03
CA THR A 82 10.29 2.29 15.47
C THR A 82 9.08 1.81 16.28
N THR A 83 9.32 1.31 17.48
CA THR A 83 8.22 0.88 18.36
C THR A 83 7.49 2.08 18.96
N SER A 84 6.17 2.12 18.81
CA SER A 84 5.34 3.14 19.45
C SER A 84 5.27 2.92 20.96
N LYS A 85 5.71 3.89 21.78
CA LYS A 85 5.51 3.86 23.24
C LYS A 85 4.09 4.30 23.63
N VAL A 86 3.04 3.65 23.15
CA VAL A 86 1.69 3.84 23.70
C VAL A 86 1.35 2.61 24.55
N GLY A 87 1.74 2.66 25.83
CA GLY A 87 1.49 1.57 26.78
C GLY A 87 2.48 1.44 27.94
N LYS A 88 2.96 2.54 28.55
CA LYS A 88 3.47 2.50 29.93
C LYS A 88 2.92 3.68 30.71
N GLY A 89 1.64 3.55 31.08
CA GLY A 89 1.08 4.25 32.23
C GLY A 89 1.91 3.90 33.46
N LYS A 90 2.70 4.89 33.86
CA LYS A 90 3.55 5.01 35.04
C LYS A 90 2.81 4.50 36.30
N LYS A 91 3.20 3.35 36.87
CA LYS A 91 2.95 3.10 38.29
C LYS A 91 3.86 4.05 39.08
N SER A 92 3.36 5.23 39.44
CA SER A 92 3.91 5.99 40.55
C SER A 92 2.98 5.77 41.73
N GLY A 93 3.40 4.89 42.64
CA GLY A 93 2.94 4.97 44.01
C GLY A 93 3.45 6.26 44.63
N SER A 94 2.61 6.87 45.45
CA SER A 94 3.01 7.68 46.59
C SER A 94 1.99 7.49 47.69
#